data_AF-A0A410S4Y3-F1
#
_entry.id   AF-A0A410S4Y3-F1
#
_cell.length_a   1.000
_cell.length_b   1.000
_cell.length_c   1.000
_cell.angle_alpha   90.00
_cell.angle_beta   90.00
_cell.angle_gamma   90.00
#
_symmetry.space_group_name_H-M   'P 1'
#
loop_
_entity.id
_entity.type
_entity.pdbx_description
1 polymer ?
#
loop_
_entity_poly.entity_id
_entity_poly.type
_entity_poly.pdbx_seq_one_letter_code
_entity_poly.pdbx_strand_id
1 'polypeptide(L)'
;MEALRTRDKGMDTELAGILGSAARNVRVKLGLTQADVADRIGMASEVYGRLERGHMLPSVQNLRRLCVVLNIPPHDLLGLGDEFAAPPPKEKPRARTEEDVPEMRRLMRNLRRLTPVQLKLMNLVASAMQQQKKKP
;
A
#
# COMPACT_ATOMS: atom_id res chain seq x y z
N MET A 1 19.44 -21.82 -30.32
CA MET A 1 19.77 -20.90 -29.20
C MET A 1 19.49 -19.43 -29.52
N GLU A 2 19.59 -18.99 -30.78
CA GLU A 2 19.37 -17.58 -31.17
C GLU A 2 17.90 -17.12 -31.08
N ALA A 3 16.94 -18.01 -31.38
CA ALA A 3 15.50 -17.74 -31.28
C ALA A 3 14.96 -17.55 -29.84
N LEU A 4 15.68 -18.03 -28.82
CA LEU A 4 15.29 -17.83 -27.41
C LEU A 4 15.75 -16.46 -26.91
N ARG A 5 16.92 -15.97 -27.37
CA ARG A 5 17.49 -14.66 -27.02
C ARG A 5 16.73 -13.48 -27.63
N THR A 6 16.18 -13.63 -28.83
CA THR A 6 15.36 -12.59 -29.46
C THR A 6 14.02 -12.42 -28.78
N ARG A 7 13.44 -13.52 -28.27
CA ARG A 7 12.19 -13.52 -27.50
C ARG A 7 12.37 -12.85 -26.13
N ASP A 8 13.48 -13.12 -25.45
CA ASP A 8 13.87 -12.52 -24.16
C ASP A 8 14.01 -10.99 -24.24
N LYS A 9 14.71 -10.48 -25.26
CA LYS A 9 14.85 -9.03 -25.49
C LYS A 9 13.53 -8.32 -25.79
N GLY A 10 12.61 -9.00 -26.47
CA GLY A 10 11.27 -8.47 -26.73
C GLY A 10 10.47 -8.28 -25.44
N MET A 11 10.50 -9.30 -24.57
CA MET A 11 9.85 -9.27 -23.26
C MET A 11 10.45 -8.21 -22.33
N ASP A 12 11.78 -8.06 -22.32
CA ASP A 12 12.45 -7.02 -21.51
C ASP A 12 12.05 -5.61 -21.92
N THR A 13 11.89 -5.38 -23.24
CA THR A 13 11.49 -4.06 -23.77
C THR A 13 10.04 -3.73 -23.41
N GLU A 14 9.16 -4.73 -23.49
CA GLU A 14 7.76 -4.60 -23.08
C GLU A 14 7.64 -4.30 -21.59
N LEU A 15 8.33 -5.08 -20.74
CA LEU A 15 8.35 -4.87 -19.29
C LEU A 15 8.93 -3.50 -18.91
N ALA A 16 10.00 -3.07 -19.59
CA ALA A 16 10.59 -1.75 -19.36
C ALA A 16 9.60 -0.63 -19.69
N GLY A 17 8.84 -0.76 -20.79
CA GLY A 17 7.78 0.16 -21.17
C GLY A 17 6.67 0.24 -20.12
N ILE A 18 6.17 -0.91 -19.68
CA ILE A 18 5.13 -1.01 -18.63
C ILE A 18 5.60 -0.32 -17.35
N LEU A 19 6.77 -0.73 -16.83
CA LEU A 19 7.31 -0.19 -15.58
C LEU A 19 7.58 1.31 -15.68
N GLY A 20 8.18 1.75 -16.78
CA GLY A 20 8.49 3.16 -17.02
C GLY A 20 7.24 4.03 -17.05
N SER A 21 6.19 3.56 -17.73
CA SER A 21 4.91 4.25 -17.80
C SER A 21 4.21 4.34 -16.44
N ALA A 22 4.21 3.25 -15.67
CA ALA A 22 3.62 3.21 -14.33
C ALA A 22 4.36 4.16 -13.37
N ALA A 23 5.70 4.14 -13.37
CA ALA A 23 6.52 5.05 -12.57
C ALA A 23 6.25 6.52 -12.93
N ARG A 24 6.19 6.85 -14.23
CA ARG A 24 5.87 8.20 -14.71
C ARG A 24 4.49 8.67 -14.25
N ASN A 25 3.49 7.81 -14.39
CA ASN A 25 2.12 8.13 -14.02
C ASN A 25 1.99 8.46 -12.53
N VAL A 26 2.59 7.65 -11.65
CA VAL A 26 2.56 7.92 -10.21
C VAL A 26 3.38 9.14 -9.84
N ARG A 27 4.58 9.31 -10.42
CA ARG A 27 5.40 10.50 -10.20
C ARG A 27 4.64 11.79 -10.51
N VAL A 28 3.98 11.86 -11.67
CA VAL A 28 3.19 13.03 -12.08
C VAL A 28 2.01 13.27 -11.13
N LYS A 29 1.31 12.22 -10.69
CA LYS A 29 0.23 12.33 -9.68
C LYS A 29 0.72 12.88 -8.34
N LEU A 30 1.96 12.58 -7.96
CA LEU A 30 2.59 13.10 -6.75
C LEU A 30 3.19 14.50 -6.92
N GLY A 31 3.12 15.11 -8.11
CA GLY A 31 3.70 16.42 -8.39
C GLY A 31 5.23 16.46 -8.36
N LEU A 32 5.89 15.31 -8.52
CA LEU A 32 7.34 15.18 -8.44
C LEU A 32 7.99 15.35 -9.83
N THR A 33 9.16 15.98 -9.88
CA THR A 33 10.01 16.01 -11.08
C THR A 33 10.82 14.71 -11.21
N GLN A 34 11.39 14.46 -12.40
CA GLN A 34 12.30 13.32 -12.58
C GLN A 34 13.52 13.43 -11.65
N ALA A 35 14.02 14.65 -11.41
CA ALA A 35 15.11 14.90 -10.49
C ALA A 35 14.75 14.55 -9.05
N ASP A 36 13.55 14.93 -8.59
CA ASP A 36 13.11 14.61 -7.22
C ASP A 36 13.12 13.10 -6.95
N VAL A 37 12.65 12.29 -7.89
CA VAL A 37 12.63 10.83 -7.73
C VAL A 37 14.04 10.27 -7.83
N ALA A 38 14.82 10.73 -8.80
CA ALA A 38 16.20 10.30 -9.02
C ALA A 38 17.07 10.54 -7.78
N ASP A 39 16.99 11.73 -7.18
CA ASP A 39 17.71 12.09 -5.97
C ASP A 39 17.31 11.18 -4.78
N ARG A 40 16.00 10.93 -4.60
CA ARG A 40 15.49 10.07 -3.52
C ARG A 40 15.93 8.61 -3.64
N ILE A 41 16.13 8.10 -4.85
CA ILE A 41 16.58 6.71 -5.07
C ILE A 41 18.11 6.59 -5.25
N GLY A 42 18.83 7.72 -5.26
CA GLY A 42 20.28 7.77 -5.46
C GLY A 42 20.69 7.46 -6.90
N MET A 43 20.01 8.06 -7.87
CA MET A 43 20.22 7.87 -9.32
C MET A 43 20.38 9.22 -10.02
N ALA A 44 21.11 9.26 -11.13
CA ALA A 44 21.14 10.45 -11.97
C ALA A 44 19.79 10.67 -12.69
N SER A 45 19.34 11.93 -12.79
CA SER A 45 18.07 12.30 -13.42
C SER A 45 17.89 11.72 -14.83
N GLU A 46 18.95 11.73 -15.65
CA GLU A 46 18.92 11.17 -17.00
C GLU A 46 18.64 9.66 -17.00
N VAL A 47 19.24 8.93 -16.06
CA VAL A 47 19.08 7.48 -15.92
C VAL A 47 17.63 7.16 -15.54
N TYR A 48 17.06 7.92 -14.60
CA TYR A 48 15.65 7.81 -14.25
C TYR A 48 14.74 8.15 -15.45
N GLY A 49 15.09 9.17 -16.25
CA GLY A 49 14.38 9.50 -17.48
C GLY A 49 14.38 8.38 -18.52
N ARG A 50 15.48 7.64 -18.67
CA ARG A 50 15.56 6.45 -19.55
C ARG A 50 14.65 5.33 -19.05
N LEU A 51 14.57 5.14 -17.74
CA LEU A 51 13.66 4.19 -17.13
C LEU A 51 12.20 4.54 -17.42
N GLU A 52 11.77 5.79 -17.27
CA GLU A 52 10.39 6.21 -17.57
C GLU A 52 10.01 6.04 -19.04
N ARG A 53 10.98 6.10 -19.95
CA ARG A 53 10.77 5.85 -21.39
C ARG A 53 10.86 4.37 -21.79
N GLY A 54 11.09 3.48 -20.84
CA GLY A 54 11.22 2.04 -21.10
C GLY A 54 12.50 1.65 -21.85
N HIS A 55 13.54 2.48 -21.81
CA HIS A 55 14.84 2.16 -22.43
C HIS A 55 15.74 1.31 -21.53
N MET A 56 15.34 1.10 -20.27
CA MET A 56 16.08 0.24 -19.34
C MET A 56 15.17 -0.28 -18.23
N LEU A 57 15.51 -1.48 -17.73
CA LEU A 57 14.94 -2.02 -16.50
C LEU A 57 15.78 -1.58 -15.28
N PRO A 58 15.15 -1.31 -14.13
CA PRO A 58 15.87 -1.14 -12.88
C PRO A 58 16.39 -2.49 -12.37
N SER A 59 17.45 -2.45 -11.56
CA SER A 59 17.77 -3.59 -10.69
C SER A 59 16.64 -3.80 -9.66
N VAL A 60 16.55 -5.01 -9.09
CA VAL A 60 15.57 -5.32 -8.03
C VAL A 60 15.72 -4.36 -6.84
N GLN A 61 16.94 -3.93 -6.52
CA GLN A 61 17.21 -2.94 -5.46
C GLN A 61 16.59 -1.57 -5.80
N ASN A 62 16.75 -1.11 -7.04
CA ASN A 62 16.16 0.16 -7.49
C ASN A 62 14.65 0.07 -7.66
N LEU A 63 14.12 -1.07 -8.10
CA LEU A 63 12.69 -1.35 -8.11
C LEU A 63 12.10 -1.19 -6.71
N ARG A 64 12.71 -1.81 -5.69
CA ARG A 64 12.27 -1.66 -4.30
C ARG A 64 12.29 -0.20 -3.85
N ARG A 65 13.34 0.55 -4.18
CA ARG A 65 13.43 1.99 -3.85
C ARG A 65 12.32 2.80 -4.53
N LEU A 66 12.02 2.50 -5.79
CA LEU A 66 10.92 3.13 -6.53
C LEU A 66 9.58 2.87 -5.85
N CYS A 67 9.27 1.63 -5.48
CA CYS A 67 8.02 1.30 -4.78
C CYS A 67 7.85 2.12 -3.49
N VAL A 68 8.94 2.29 -2.72
CA VAL A 68 8.93 3.07 -1.48
C VAL A 68 8.76 4.57 -1.76
N VAL A 69 9.53 5.14 -2.69
CA VAL A 69 9.52 6.58 -2.97
C VAL A 69 8.22 7.04 -3.65
N LEU A 70 7.69 6.21 -4.55
CA LEU A 70 6.46 6.49 -5.28
C LEU A 70 5.21 5.98 -4.54
N ASN A 71 5.39 5.30 -3.40
CA ASN A 71 4.31 4.69 -2.62
C ASN A 71 3.34 3.86 -3.50
N ILE A 72 3.93 3.01 -4.36
CA ILE A 72 3.21 2.14 -5.28
C ILE A 72 3.52 0.67 -4.96
N PRO A 73 2.51 -0.22 -4.89
CA PRO A 73 2.75 -1.65 -4.78
C PRO A 73 3.59 -2.19 -5.96
N PRO A 74 4.47 -3.17 -5.74
CA PRO A 74 5.30 -3.74 -6.81
C PRO A 74 4.50 -4.35 -7.97
N HIS A 75 3.32 -4.94 -7.70
CA HIS A 75 2.49 -5.57 -8.75
C HIS A 75 1.90 -4.54 -9.71
N ASP A 76 1.50 -3.38 -9.21
CA ASP A 76 1.05 -2.26 -10.05
C ASP A 76 2.21 -1.71 -10.90
N LEU A 77 3.39 -1.59 -10.29
CA LEU A 77 4.59 -1.11 -10.99
C LEU A 77 5.07 -2.08 -12.08
N LEU A 78 4.78 -3.37 -11.93
CA LEU A 78 5.09 -4.42 -12.90
C LEU A 78 3.96 -4.66 -13.91
N GLY A 79 2.83 -3.93 -13.81
CA GLY A 79 1.67 -4.09 -14.70
C GLY A 79 0.95 -5.42 -14.56
N LEU A 80 1.04 -6.06 -13.39
CA LEU A 80 0.36 -7.34 -13.11
C LEU A 80 -1.13 -7.17 -12.76
N GLY A 81 -1.59 -5.92 -12.60
CA GLY A 81 -2.99 -5.55 -12.39
C GLY A 81 -3.70 -6.30 -11.25
N ASP A 82 -5.03 -6.25 -11.27
CA ASP A 82 -5.86 -7.03 -10.34
C ASP A 82 -5.87 -8.54 -10.68
N GLU A 83 -5.36 -8.94 -11.85
CA GLU A 83 -5.27 -10.35 -12.26
C GLU A 83 -4.35 -11.17 -11.34
N PHE A 84 -3.37 -10.51 -10.71
CA PHE A 84 -2.52 -11.08 -9.64
C PHE A 84 -2.72 -10.39 -8.29
N ALA A 85 -3.65 -9.45 -8.17
CA ALA A 85 -4.06 -8.97 -6.86
C ALA A 85 -4.70 -10.15 -6.13
N ALA A 86 -3.93 -10.77 -5.23
CA ALA A 86 -4.53 -11.53 -4.15
C ALA A 86 -5.67 -10.66 -3.60
N PRO A 87 -6.89 -11.21 -3.39
CA PRO A 87 -8.03 -10.44 -2.92
C PRO A 87 -7.56 -9.51 -1.81
N PRO A 88 -7.96 -8.22 -1.85
CA PRO A 88 -7.36 -7.15 -1.05
C PRO A 88 -7.05 -7.73 0.31
N PRO A 89 -5.78 -7.72 0.79
CA PRO A 89 -5.39 -8.51 1.94
C PRO A 89 -6.45 -8.24 2.97
N LYS A 90 -7.30 -9.25 3.27
CA LYS A 90 -8.34 -9.14 4.29
C LYS A 90 -7.59 -8.52 5.43
N GLU A 91 -7.87 -7.24 5.75
CA GLU A 91 -7.10 -6.47 6.73
C GLU A 91 -6.75 -7.47 7.80
N LYS A 92 -5.45 -7.87 7.95
CA LYS A 92 -5.07 -9.09 8.71
C LYS A 92 -6.06 -9.19 9.84
N PRO A 93 -7.01 -10.17 9.87
CA PRO A 93 -8.17 -10.06 10.75
C PRO A 93 -7.59 -9.72 12.09
N ARG A 94 -7.79 -8.49 12.59
CA ARG A 94 -7.07 -7.98 13.77
C ARG A 94 -7.14 -9.12 14.76
N ALA A 95 -6.01 -9.79 15.02
CA ALA A 95 -5.98 -11.20 15.43
C ALA A 95 -7.12 -11.43 16.39
N ARG A 96 -8.24 -12.07 15.96
CA ARG A 96 -9.56 -11.92 16.58
C ARG A 96 -9.40 -11.75 18.09
N THR A 97 -9.37 -10.51 18.56
CA THR A 97 -9.16 -10.25 19.97
C THR A 97 -10.46 -10.68 20.65
N GLU A 98 -10.44 -10.89 21.96
CA GLU A 98 -11.64 -11.17 22.76
C GLU A 98 -12.79 -10.14 22.53
N GLU A 99 -12.56 -9.06 21.78
CA GLU A 99 -13.53 -8.08 21.29
C GLU A 99 -14.51 -8.60 20.22
N ASP A 100 -14.32 -9.81 19.68
CA ASP A 100 -15.19 -10.38 18.64
C ASP A 100 -16.45 -11.11 19.18
N VAL A 101 -16.74 -11.00 20.48
CA VAL A 101 -17.98 -11.54 21.08
C VAL A 101 -19.21 -10.85 20.46
N PRO A 102 -20.26 -11.58 20.05
CA PRO A 102 -21.48 -10.99 19.49
C PRO A 102 -22.06 -9.84 20.33
N GLU A 103 -21.88 -9.90 21.65
CA GLU A 103 -22.27 -8.91 22.65
C GLU A 103 -21.51 -7.58 22.47
N MET A 104 -20.19 -7.63 22.30
CA MET A 104 -19.37 -6.44 22.05
C MET A 104 -19.78 -5.75 20.73
N ARG A 105 -20.04 -6.55 19.69
CA ARG A 105 -20.50 -6.04 18.39
C ARG A 105 -21.87 -5.37 18.48
N ARG A 106 -22.78 -5.94 19.27
CA ARG A 106 -24.10 -5.34 19.56
C ARG A 106 -23.96 -4.05 20.36
N LEU A 107 -23.10 -4.04 21.38
CA LEU A 107 -22.82 -2.85 22.19
C LEU A 107 -22.29 -1.70 21.32
N MET A 108 -21.27 -1.95 20.50
CA MET A 108 -20.70 -0.94 19.60
C MET A 108 -21.72 -0.38 18.60
N ARG A 109 -22.64 -1.23 18.10
CA ARG A 109 -23.73 -0.77 17.22
C ARG A 109 -24.67 0.21 17.92
N ASN A 110 -24.96 -0.04 19.20
CA ASN A 110 -25.83 0.82 19.98
C ASN A 110 -25.13 2.13 20.37
N LEU A 111 -23.87 2.07 20.81
CA LEU A 111 -23.08 3.25 21.18
C LEU A 111 -22.94 4.25 20.03
N ARG A 112 -22.76 3.77 18.78
CA ARG A 112 -22.67 4.63 17.58
C ARG A 112 -23.92 5.47 17.30
N ARG A 113 -25.07 5.13 17.89
CA ARG A 113 -26.34 5.86 17.71
C ARG A 113 -26.59 6.89 18.81
N LEU A 114 -25.73 6.97 19.82
CA LEU A 114 -25.91 7.84 20.97
C LEU A 114 -25.36 9.25 20.71
N THR A 115 -25.96 10.24 21.36
CA THR A 115 -25.47 11.62 21.36
C THR A 115 -24.21 11.76 22.24
N PRO A 116 -23.42 12.84 22.07
CA PRO A 116 -22.24 13.09 22.90
C PRO A 116 -22.52 13.08 24.41
N VAL A 117 -23.67 13.61 24.84
CA VAL A 117 -24.08 13.61 26.26
C VAL A 117 -24.36 12.19 26.75
N GLN A 118 -25.09 11.40 25.97
CA GLN A 118 -25.40 10.00 26.30
C GLN A 118 -24.14 9.12 26.33
N LEU A 119 -23.19 9.34 25.42
CA LEU A 119 -21.89 8.67 25.43
C LEU A 119 -21.08 8.99 26.69
N LYS A 120 -21.12 10.24 27.15
CA LYS A 120 -20.47 10.65 28.41
C LYS A 120 -21.07 9.91 29.61
N LEU A 121 -22.38 9.73 29.65
CA LEU A 121 -23.06 8.90 30.67
C LEU A 121 -22.64 7.43 30.59
N MET A 122 -22.54 6.87 29.39
CA MET A 122 -22.07 5.48 29.22
C MET A 122 -20.63 5.29 29.72
N ASN A 123 -19.75 6.27 29.50
CA ASN A 123 -18.40 6.24 30.07
C ASN A 123 -18.39 6.28 31.61
N LEU A 124 -19.32 7.02 32.23
CA LEU A 124 -19.47 7.02 33.70
C LEU A 124 -19.92 5.65 34.22
N VAL A 125 -20.90 5.02 33.57
CA VAL A 125 -21.37 3.67 33.92
C VAL A 125 -20.25 2.65 33.77
N ALA A 126 -19.53 2.66 32.65
CA ALA A 126 -18.39 1.77 32.42
C ALA A 126 -17.30 1.95 33.49
N SER A 127 -17.01 3.20 33.86
CA SER A 127 -16.02 3.53 34.91
C SER A 127 -16.46 3.00 36.28
N ALA A 128 -17.74 3.13 36.64
CA ALA A 128 -18.28 2.61 37.89
C ALA A 128 -18.20 1.07 37.95
N MET A 129 -18.49 0.38 36.84
CA MET A 129 -18.39 -1.08 36.74
C MET A 129 -16.94 -1.59 36.90
N GLN A 130 -15.95 -0.84 36.41
CA GLN A 130 -14.53 -1.19 36.56
C GLN A 130 -14.01 -0.94 37.99
N GLN A 131 -14.54 0.07 38.67
CA GLN A 131 -14.16 0.38 40.05
C GLN A 131 -14.66 -0.67 41.05
N GLN A 132 -15.85 -1.27 40.83
CA GLN A 132 -16.36 -2.34 41.68
C GLN A 132 -15.52 -3.63 41.61
N LYS A 133 -14.90 -3.93 40.46
CA LYS A 133 -14.01 -5.09 40.31
C LYS A 133 -12.67 -4.98 41.08
N LYS A 134 -12.33 -3.80 41.62
CA LYS A 134 -11.06 -3.54 42.32
C LYS A 134 -11.17 -3.54 43.86
N LYS A 135 -12.34 -3.84 44.42
CA LYS A 135 -12.52 -3.93 45.88
C LYS A 135 -12.28 -5.40 46.31
N PRO A 136 -11.31 -5.67 47.21
CA PRO A 136 -11.00 -7.02 47.68
C PRO A 136 -12.16 -7.63 48.49
#